data_AF-A0A6P2G2Q0-F1
#
_entry.id   AF-A0A6P2G2Q0-F1
#
_cell.length_a   1.000
_cell.length_b   1.000
_cell.length_c   1.000
_cell.angle_alpha   90.00
_cell.angle_beta   90.00
_cell.angle_gamma   90.00
#
_symmetry.space_group_name_H-M   'P 1'
#
loop_
_entity.id
_entity.type
_entity.pdbx_description
1 polymer ?
#
loop_
_entity_poly.entity_id
_entity_poly.type
_entity_poly.pdbx_seq_one_letter_code
_entity_poly.pdbx_strand_id
1 'polypeptide(L)'
;MASANSTERIIVNGFEPVSIDDIEGTANITYEQAEAMSAIFRSISRLTDDREIKALCEHGALQADLQANDIDVIRERAVKAGLNASGVRHG
;
A
#
# COMPACT_ATOMS: atom_id res chain seq x y z
N MET A 1 29.95 -12.80 30.41
CA MET A 1 28.79 -11.88 30.47
C MET A 1 28.47 -11.47 29.05
N ALA A 2 27.36 -11.96 28.50
CA ALA A 2 26.92 -11.58 27.16
C ALA A 2 26.28 -10.19 27.23
N SER A 3 26.87 -9.22 26.53
CA SER A 3 26.23 -7.93 26.26
C SER A 3 25.02 -8.23 25.36
N ALA A 4 23.83 -8.20 25.94
CA ALA A 4 22.60 -8.21 25.18
C ALA A 4 22.56 -6.89 24.41
N ASN A 5 22.81 -6.95 23.10
CA ASN A 5 22.49 -5.86 22.18
C ASN A 5 20.98 -5.66 22.25
N SER A 6 20.54 -4.79 23.16
CA SER A 6 19.20 -4.24 23.19
C SER A 6 19.06 -3.37 21.95
N THR A 7 18.53 -3.93 20.88
CA THR A 7 18.09 -3.15 19.72
C THR A 7 16.90 -2.32 20.18
N GLU A 8 17.19 -1.13 20.69
CA GLU A 8 16.19 -0.16 21.13
C GLU A 8 15.33 0.20 19.92
N ARG A 9 14.01 -0.05 20.00
CA ARG A 9 13.09 0.29 18.92
C ARG A 9 12.99 1.81 18.84
N ILE A 10 13.53 2.38 17.76
CA ILE A 10 13.43 3.81 17.49
C ILE A 10 11.96 4.08 17.15
N ILE A 11 11.35 5.05 17.83
CA ILE A 11 9.98 5.50 17.55
C ILE A 11 10.06 6.96 17.08
N VAL A 12 9.54 7.25 15.89
CA VAL A 12 9.46 8.59 15.30
C VAL A 12 8.00 9.00 15.22
N ASN A 13 7.62 10.07 15.93
CA ASN A 13 6.23 10.56 16.00
C ASN A 13 5.19 9.49 16.41
N GLY A 14 5.58 8.52 17.24
CA GLY A 14 4.69 7.43 17.68
C GLY A 14 4.66 6.22 16.75
N PHE A 15 5.45 6.20 15.66
CA PHE A 15 5.52 5.10 14.70
C PHE A 15 6.92 4.49 14.65
N GLU A 16 6.99 3.17 14.43
CA GLU A 16 8.24 2.51 14.07
C GLU A 16 8.65 2.94 12.65
N PRO A 17 9.95 3.23 12.40
CA PRO A 17 10.46 3.48 11.07
C PRO A 17 10.11 2.32 10.13
N VAL A 18 9.51 2.65 8.99
CA VAL A 18 9.18 1.68 7.95
C VAL A 18 10.39 1.54 7.03
N SER A 19 10.83 0.31 6.75
CA SER A 19 11.91 0.07 5.79
C SER A 19 11.43 0.20 4.34
N ILE A 20 12.38 0.42 3.41
CA ILE A 20 12.05 0.43 1.98
C ILE A 20 11.41 -0.91 1.58
N ASP A 21 11.93 -2.02 2.09
CA ASP A 21 11.39 -3.36 1.82
C ASP A 21 9.95 -3.51 2.33
N ASP A 22 9.62 -2.96 3.51
CA ASP A 22 8.26 -2.97 4.04
C ASP A 22 7.31 -2.14 3.18
N ILE A 23 7.77 -1.00 2.67
CA ILE A 23 7.00 -0.13 1.77
C ILE A 23 6.75 -0.84 0.45
N GLU A 24 7.80 -1.39 -0.18
CA GLU A 24 7.68 -2.09 -1.46
C GLU A 24 6.78 -3.31 -1.34
N GLY A 25 6.99 -4.14 -0.31
CA GLY A 25 6.18 -5.33 -0.07
C GLY A 25 4.71 -4.99 0.17
N THR A 26 4.43 -4.05 1.06
CA THR A 26 3.06 -3.64 1.39
C THR A 26 2.37 -2.97 0.20
N ALA A 27 3.08 -2.09 -0.52
CA ALA A 27 2.54 -1.44 -1.71
C ALA A 27 2.23 -2.46 -2.82
N ASN A 28 3.10 -3.44 -3.05
CA ASN A 28 2.86 -4.46 -4.07
C ASN A 28 1.63 -5.32 -3.74
N ILE A 29 1.49 -5.77 -2.49
CA ILE A 29 0.30 -6.52 -2.03
C ILE A 29 -0.97 -5.69 -2.20
N THR A 30 -0.93 -4.43 -1.79
CA THR A 30 -2.13 -3.56 -1.84
C THR A 30 -2.50 -3.21 -3.28
N TYR A 31 -1.51 -3.02 -4.16
CA TYR A 31 -1.70 -2.83 -5.60
C TYR A 31 -2.43 -4.04 -6.22
N GLU A 32 -1.92 -5.24 -5.99
CA GLU A 32 -2.52 -6.49 -6.49
C GLU A 32 -3.96 -6.68 -5.99
N GLN A 33 -4.22 -6.34 -4.73
CA GLN A 33 -5.56 -6.39 -4.15
C GLN A 33 -6.52 -5.39 -4.82
N ALA A 34 -6.05 -4.18 -5.11
CA ALA A 34 -6.85 -3.17 -5.81
C ALA A 34 -7.17 -3.61 -7.25
N GLU A 35 -6.20 -4.18 -7.97
CA GLU A 35 -6.45 -4.74 -9.30
C GLU A 35 -7.46 -5.89 -9.27
N ALA A 36 -7.31 -6.82 -8.32
CA ALA A 36 -8.23 -7.94 -8.14
C ALA A 36 -9.66 -7.45 -7.83
N MET A 37 -9.79 -6.45 -6.96
CA MET A 37 -11.07 -5.82 -6.65
C MET A 37 -11.73 -5.21 -7.90
N SER A 38 -10.95 -4.49 -8.71
CA SER A 38 -11.43 -3.92 -9.97
C SER A 38 -11.93 -5.00 -10.94
N ALA A 39 -11.19 -6.11 -11.07
CA ALA A 39 -11.58 -7.24 -11.91
C ALA A 39 -12.89 -7.90 -11.44
N ILE A 40 -13.06 -8.06 -10.12
CA ILE A 40 -14.29 -8.62 -9.52
C ILE A 40 -15.48 -7.71 -9.83
N PHE A 41 -15.37 -6.40 -9.57
CA PHE A 41 -16.47 -5.47 -9.85
C PHE A 41 -16.86 -5.45 -11.32
N ARG A 42 -15.88 -5.44 -12.24
CA ARG A 42 -16.16 -5.54 -13.68
C ARG A 42 -16.86 -6.84 -14.07
N SER A 43 -16.51 -7.94 -13.41
CA SER A 43 -17.16 -9.23 -13.64
C SER A 43 -18.61 -9.22 -13.18
N ILE A 44 -18.88 -8.69 -11.99
CA ILE A 44 -20.25 -8.55 -11.46
C ILE A 44 -21.09 -7.63 -12.36
N SER A 45 -20.57 -6.46 -12.74
CA SER A 45 -21.25 -5.51 -13.64
C SER A 45 -21.66 -6.14 -14.98
N ARG A 46 -20.86 -7.07 -15.51
CA ARG A 46 -21.16 -7.79 -16.76
C ARG A 46 -22.20 -8.91 -16.59
N LEU A 47 -22.28 -9.50 -15.41
CA LEU A 47 -23.12 -10.68 -15.14
C LEU A 47 -24.47 -10.34 -14.52
N THR A 48 -24.63 -9.14 -13.96
CA THR A 48 -25.88 -8.69 -13.33
C THR A 48 -26.82 -8.01 -14.32
N ASP A 49 -28.12 -8.26 -14.17
CA ASP A 49 -29.19 -7.50 -14.85
C ASP A 49 -29.72 -6.33 -13.99
N ASP A 50 -29.32 -6.27 -12.72
CA ASP A 50 -29.70 -5.21 -11.81
C ASP A 50 -28.91 -3.92 -12.11
N ARG A 51 -29.64 -2.84 -12.42
CA ARG A 51 -29.06 -1.56 -12.81
C ARG A 51 -28.30 -0.86 -11.68
N GLU A 52 -28.76 -0.99 -10.44
CA GLU A 52 -28.12 -0.35 -9.30
C GLU A 52 -26.81 -1.08 -8.95
N ILE A 53 -26.85 -2.42 -8.89
CA ILE A 53 -25.64 -3.23 -8.68
C ILE A 53 -24.61 -2.95 -9.79
N LYS A 54 -25.07 -2.83 -11.04
CA LYS A 54 -24.21 -2.51 -12.17
C LYS A 54 -23.49 -1.17 -12.00
N ALA A 55 -24.23 -0.11 -11.67
CA ALA A 55 -23.68 1.23 -11.47
C ALA A 55 -22.70 1.26 -10.28
N LEU A 56 -23.03 0.60 -9.17
CA LEU A 56 -22.15 0.48 -8.02
C LEU A 56 -20.84 -0.25 -8.36
N CYS A 57 -20.92 -1.32 -9.14
CA CYS A 57 -19.73 -2.05 -9.58
C CYS A 57 -18.88 -1.25 -10.57
N GLU A 58 -19.48 -0.53 -11.52
CA GLU A 58 -18.73 0.34 -12.43
C GLU A 58 -17.98 1.44 -11.67
N HIS A 59 -18.65 2.07 -10.70
CA HIS A 59 -18.02 3.05 -9.81
C HIS A 59 -16.91 2.42 -8.95
N GLY A 60 -17.16 1.27 -8.33
CA GLY A 60 -16.19 0.57 -7.50
C GLY A 60 -14.94 0.15 -8.28
N ALA A 61 -15.09 -0.30 -9.53
CA ALA A 61 -13.96 -0.65 -10.40
C ALA A 61 -13.08 0.58 -10.69
N LEU A 62 -13.69 1.74 -10.96
CA LEU A 62 -12.95 2.98 -11.16
C LEU A 62 -12.17 3.39 -9.90
N GLN A 63 -12.80 3.30 -8.72
CA GLN A 63 -12.12 3.61 -7.45
C GLN A 63 -10.94 2.68 -7.20
N ALA A 64 -11.10 1.39 -7.50
CA ALA A 64 -10.04 0.40 -7.37
C ALA A 64 -8.85 0.70 -8.30
N ASP A 65 -9.09 1.07 -9.55
CA ASP A 65 -8.03 1.46 -10.49
C ASP A 65 -7.29 2.72 -10.02
N LEU A 66 -8.02 3.73 -9.52
CA LEU A 66 -7.43 4.95 -8.98
C LEU A 66 -6.55 4.64 -7.77
N GLN A 67 -7.03 3.78 -6.87
CA GLN A 67 -6.28 3.36 -5.70
C GLN A 67 -5.00 2.61 -6.07
N ALA A 68 -5.04 1.73 -7.08
CA ALA A 68 -3.85 1.03 -7.58
C ALA A 68 -2.80 2.02 -8.08
N ASN A 69 -3.21 3.03 -8.87
CA ASN A 69 -2.29 4.06 -9.36
C ASN A 69 -1.68 4.90 -8.22
N ASP A 70 -2.49 5.30 -7.24
CA ASP A 70 -2.01 6.07 -6.09
C ASP A 70 -0.96 5.28 -5.29
N ILE A 71 -1.18 3.97 -5.09
CA ILE A 71 -0.23 3.08 -4.40
C ILE A 71 1.09 2.97 -5.17
N ASP A 72 1.03 2.82 -6.50
CA ASP A 72 2.23 2.74 -7.33
C ASP A 72 3.06 4.03 -7.25
N VAL A 73 2.39 5.18 -7.31
CA VAL A 73 3.05 6.48 -7.14
C VAL A 73 3.64 6.63 -5.74
N ILE A 74 2.91 6.25 -4.68
CA ILE A 74 3.43 6.30 -3.31
C ILE A 74 4.68 5.43 -3.17
N ARG A 75 4.65 4.20 -3.70
CA ARG A 75 5.81 3.29 -3.73
C ARG A 75 7.00 3.95 -4.41
N GLU A 76 6.81 4.44 -5.64
CA GLU A 76 7.87 5.08 -6.41
C GLU A 76 8.48 6.28 -5.66
N ARG A 77 7.63 7.12 -5.06
CA ARG A 77 8.07 8.32 -4.33
C ARG A 77 8.78 7.96 -3.03
N ALA A 78 8.32 6.94 -2.32
CA ALA A 78 8.95 6.46 -1.10
C ALA A 78 10.36 5.89 -1.35
N VAL A 79 10.52 5.08 -2.41
CA VAL A 79 11.81 4.56 -2.85
C VAL A 79 12.75 5.71 -3.25
N LYS A 80 12.27 6.64 -4.08
CA LYS A 80 13.06 7.81 -4.54
C LYS A 80 13.45 8.77 -3.42
N ALA A 81 12.58 8.94 -2.42
CA ALA A 81 12.86 9.81 -1.29
C ALA A 81 13.97 9.28 -0.39
N GLY A 82 14.41 8.02 -0.58
CA GLY A 82 15.37 7.40 0.30
C GLY A 82 14.85 7.45 1.73
N LEU A 83 13.61 6.97 1.94
CA LEU A 83 13.09 6.68 3.29
C LEU A 83 13.95 5.55 3.87
N ASN A 84 15.16 5.93 4.24
CA ASN A 84 16.16 5.08 4.83
C ASN A 84 15.71 4.94 6.27
N ALA A 85 15.32 3.72 6.67
CA ALA A 85 14.96 3.37 8.05
C ALA A 85 16.07 3.64 9.10
N SER A 86 17.17 4.29 8.71
CA SER A 86 18.15 4.81 9.63
C SER A 86 17.58 6.02 10.37
N GLY A 87 17.04 5.79 11.57
CA GLY A 87 16.95 6.78 12.64
C GLY A 87 18.34 7.25 13.12
N VAL A 88 19.28 7.48 12.21
CA VAL A 88 20.64 7.92 12.51
C VAL A 88 20.65 9.43 12.50
N ARG A 89 20.67 10.01 13.71
CA ARG A 89 21.12 11.37 13.92
C ARG A 89 22.61 11.43 13.56
N HIS A 90 22.96 12.11 12.48
CA HIS A 90 24.29 12.70 12.37
C HIS A 90 24.27 14.02 13.14
N GLY A 91 24.82 13.98 14.36
CA GLY A 91 24.97 15.11 15.27
C GLY A 91 25.60 14.66 16.58
#